data_AF-A0A4Q9L4V1-F1
#
_entry.id   AF-A0A4Q9L4V1-F1
#
_cell.length_a   1.000
_cell.length_b   1.000
_cell.length_c   1.000
_cell.angle_alpha   90.00
_cell.angle_beta   90.00
_cell.angle_gamma   90.00
#
_symmetry.space_group_name_H-M   'P 1'
#
loop_
_entity.id
_entity.type
_entity.pdbx_description
1 polymer ?
#
loop_
_entity_poly.entity_id
_entity_poly.type
_entity_poly.pdbx_seq_one_letter_code
_entity_poly.pdbx_strand_id
1 'polypeptide(L)'
;MFVKNVFLKLKNDYKKQKFPYFSTFLLASGVGVYFLGKPKEGESKRIIDYVKRSINKSKRFLWIEKEIPTLPNQIEKKPVILFDIDNFLSKTIFSFYSFDYILKKRQFNDVFLFHLAHMYELVAISQSNKYIGDAFIRQIDPYGCFAYKIFLEDKTKFCLKNLNRPLENTVFISTKNNEFNKEFEKNILYLNPWNGKEDKKLLSLLDFFTNLFFVSSKDWRNTLFSYQNKDFFNEYSKIQRKLFDQKHFFRLQTDDLFQNKIKQINDERIGDFYKAKIFMDQKIQMENQKSGFLSKFNWLVKKIVF
;
A
#
# COMPACT_ATOMS: atom_id res chain seq x y z
N MET A 1 34.16 22.36 28.00
CA MET A 1 34.02 22.77 26.57
C MET A 1 33.02 21.91 25.78
N PHE A 2 33.04 20.58 25.94
CA PHE A 2 32.19 19.64 25.17
C PHE A 2 30.67 19.91 25.31
N VAL A 3 30.18 20.10 26.54
CA VAL A 3 28.75 20.37 26.82
C VAL A 3 28.26 21.66 26.16
N LYS A 4 29.11 22.71 26.15
CA LYS A 4 28.77 24.02 25.56
C LYS A 4 28.67 23.95 24.03
N ASN A 5 29.52 23.14 23.40
CA ASN A 5 29.51 22.90 21.95
C ASN A 5 28.33 22.02 21.52
N VAL A 6 27.97 21.01 22.31
CA VAL A 6 26.74 20.21 22.10
C VAL A 6 25.50 21.10 22.25
N PHE A 7 25.50 22.03 23.21
CA PHE A 7 24.43 23.01 23.41
C PHE A 7 24.26 23.98 22.24
N LEU A 8 25.36 24.51 21.72
CA LEU A 8 25.34 25.39 20.56
C LEU A 8 24.84 24.66 19.31
N LYS A 9 25.22 23.39 19.14
CA LYS A 9 24.73 22.52 18.06
C LYS A 9 23.22 22.27 18.17
N LEU A 10 22.73 21.87 19.35
CA LEU A 10 21.29 21.69 19.63
C LEU A 10 20.47 22.97 19.41
N LYS A 11 20.99 24.13 19.82
CA LYS A 11 20.34 25.44 19.62
C LYS A 11 20.26 25.80 18.13
N ASN A 12 21.29 25.45 17.34
CA ASN A 12 21.30 25.66 15.89
C ASN A 12 20.37 24.68 15.15
N ASP A 13 20.29 23.44 15.60
CA ASP A 13 19.42 22.41 15.01
C ASP A 13 17.93 22.72 15.27
N TYR A 14 17.59 23.28 16.44
CA TYR A 14 16.26 23.80 16.76
C TYR A 14 15.81 24.94 15.83
N LYS A 15 16.72 25.86 15.48
CA LYS A 15 16.44 26.95 14.52
C LYS A 15 16.24 26.46 13.08
N LYS A 16 16.77 25.28 12.72
CA LYS A 16 16.74 24.75 11.36
C LYS A 16 15.59 23.76 11.11
N GLN A 17 14.67 23.56 12.05
CA GLN A 17 13.60 22.55 11.99
C GLN A 17 14.11 21.13 11.65
N LYS A 18 15.40 20.84 11.86
CA LYS A 18 15.91 19.48 11.75
C LYS A 18 15.68 18.82 13.10
N PHE A 19 14.76 17.86 13.11
CA PHE A 19 14.41 17.06 14.29
C PHE A 19 15.67 16.62 15.05
N PRO A 20 15.91 17.10 16.28
CA PRO A 20 16.90 16.46 17.12
C PRO A 20 16.38 15.05 17.45
N TYR A 21 17.21 14.04 17.23
CA TYR A 21 17.00 12.69 17.77
C TYR A 21 17.02 12.81 19.29
N PHE A 22 15.87 13.12 19.90
CA PHE A 22 15.70 13.01 21.35
C PHE A 22 15.68 11.52 21.67
N SER A 23 16.86 10.98 21.95
CA SER A 23 16.98 9.63 22.48
C SER A 23 16.13 9.53 23.74
N THR A 24 15.43 8.41 23.89
CA THR A 24 14.66 8.06 25.10
C THR A 24 15.47 8.24 26.39
N PHE A 25 16.80 8.14 26.29
CA PHE A 25 17.77 8.42 27.35
C PHE A 25 17.73 9.87 27.87
N LEU A 26 17.58 10.89 27.02
CA LEU A 26 17.51 12.30 27.42
C LEU A 26 16.24 12.61 28.21
N LEU A 27 15.12 11.97 27.86
CA LEU A 27 13.86 12.04 28.62
C LEU A 27 13.96 11.34 29.98
N ALA A 28 14.67 10.21 30.05
CA ALA A 28 14.89 9.47 31.30
C ALA A 28 15.86 10.18 32.26
N SER A 29 16.84 10.93 31.75
CA SER A 29 17.91 11.57 32.53
C SER A 29 17.48 12.80 33.38
N GLY A 30 16.19 13.15 33.44
CA GLY A 30 15.69 14.34 34.15
C GLY A 30 16.00 15.68 33.47
N VAL A 31 17.11 15.78 32.72
CA VAL A 31 17.49 16.96 31.93
C VAL A 31 16.43 17.26 30.86
N GLY A 32 15.93 16.24 30.14
CA GLY A 32 14.85 16.40 29.17
C GLY A 32 13.56 16.91 29.80
N VAL A 33 13.23 16.43 31.00
CA VAL A 33 12.04 16.86 31.76
C VAL A 33 12.15 18.33 32.20
N TYR A 34 13.34 18.78 32.62
CA TYR A 34 13.56 20.18 32.97
C TYR A 34 13.37 21.12 31.77
N PHE A 35 13.92 20.77 30.61
CA PHE A 35 13.83 21.60 29.40
C PHE A 35 12.43 21.62 28.80
N LEU A 36 11.79 20.44 28.65
CA LEU A 36 10.42 20.36 28.15
C LEU A 36 9.43 20.94 29.16
N GLY A 37 9.63 20.68 30.45
CA GLY A 37 8.78 21.14 31.54
C GLY A 37 8.99 22.59 31.97
N LYS A 38 9.89 23.36 31.34
CA LYS A 38 10.22 24.73 31.76
C LYS A 38 8.97 25.62 31.77
N PRO A 39 8.66 26.29 32.91
CA PRO A 39 7.49 27.14 33.06
C PRO A 39 7.62 28.43 32.24
N LYS A 40 6.48 28.96 31.80
CA LYS A 40 6.38 30.34 31.29
C LYS A 40 6.26 31.33 32.47
N GLU A 41 6.45 32.62 32.21
CA GLU A 41 6.28 33.66 33.23
C GLU A 41 4.89 33.57 33.87
N GLY A 42 4.84 33.49 35.21
CA GLY A 42 3.60 33.33 35.99
C GLY A 42 3.21 31.89 36.36
N GLU A 43 3.91 30.85 35.85
CA GLU A 43 3.58 29.45 36.16
C GLU A 43 4.33 28.88 37.38
N SER A 44 3.72 27.87 38.04
CA SER A 44 4.29 27.21 39.20
C SER A 44 5.61 26.48 38.90
N LYS A 45 6.60 26.70 39.76
CA LYS A 45 7.95 26.12 39.67
C LYS A 45 8.08 24.77 40.39
N ARG A 46 6.98 24.13 40.81
CA ARG A 46 7.02 22.83 41.51
C ARG A 46 7.46 21.71 40.56
N ILE A 47 8.23 20.76 41.06
CA ILE A 47 8.80 19.64 40.27
C ILE A 47 7.70 18.82 39.58
N ILE A 48 6.59 18.57 40.27
CA ILE A 48 5.44 17.84 39.72
C ILE A 48 4.89 18.53 38.47
N ASP A 49 4.89 19.87 38.44
CA ASP A 49 4.37 20.65 37.32
C ASP A 49 5.33 20.64 36.13
N TYR A 50 6.65 20.53 36.36
CA TYR A 50 7.62 20.29 35.28
C TYR A 50 7.39 18.93 34.61
N VAL A 51 7.17 17.88 35.42
CA VAL A 51 6.88 16.53 34.91
C VAL A 51 5.56 16.55 34.12
N LYS A 52 4.50 17.12 34.67
CA LYS A 52 3.20 17.26 33.99
C LYS A 52 3.31 18.03 32.67
N ARG A 53 4.02 19.17 32.65
CA ARG A 53 4.24 19.96 31.43
C ARG A 53 5.09 19.22 30.40
N SER A 54 6.12 18.51 30.84
CA SER A 54 6.95 17.68 29.96
C SER A 54 6.13 16.57 29.32
N ILE A 55 5.33 15.84 30.12
CA ILE A 55 4.42 14.80 29.62
C ILE A 55 3.40 15.40 28.64
N ASN A 56 2.77 16.53 28.98
CA ASN A 56 1.78 17.16 28.11
C ASN A 56 2.38 17.71 26.81
N LYS A 57 3.62 18.23 26.82
CA LYS A 57 4.31 18.65 25.60
C LYS A 57 4.76 17.45 24.76
N SER A 58 5.27 16.39 25.37
CA SER A 58 5.61 15.15 24.67
C SER A 58 4.36 14.48 24.08
N LYS A 59 3.24 14.49 24.81
CA LYS A 59 1.93 14.13 24.26
C LYS A 59 1.60 15.07 23.10
N ARG A 60 1.50 16.38 23.28
CA ARG A 60 1.20 17.31 22.15
C ARG A 60 2.10 17.13 20.92
N PHE A 61 3.37 16.75 21.10
CA PHE A 61 4.29 16.43 20.02
C PHE A 61 3.98 15.10 19.31
N LEU A 62 3.65 14.04 20.06
CA LEU A 62 3.17 12.77 19.50
C LEU A 62 1.79 12.90 18.84
N TRP A 63 1.00 13.89 19.25
CA TRP A 63 -0.36 14.16 18.77
C TRP A 63 -0.38 15.31 17.77
N ILE A 64 0.74 15.64 17.11
CA ILE A 64 0.69 16.45 15.89
C ILE A 64 -0.11 15.62 14.89
N GLU A 65 -1.35 16.04 14.62
CA GLU A 65 -2.22 15.38 13.65
C GLU A 65 -1.45 15.25 12.34
N LYS A 66 -1.10 14.01 12.01
CA LYS A 66 -0.37 13.71 10.79
C LYS A 66 -1.30 14.04 9.63
N GLU A 67 -0.90 15.02 8.83
CA GLU A 67 -1.65 15.38 7.62
C GLU A 67 -1.87 14.13 6.75
N ILE A 68 -3.11 13.94 6.33
CA ILE A 68 -3.51 12.81 5.49
C ILE A 68 -2.92 13.07 4.10
N PRO A 69 -2.13 12.14 3.54
CA PRO A 69 -1.50 12.34 2.26
C PRO A 69 -2.56 12.49 1.16
N THR A 70 -2.40 13.50 0.32
CA THR A 70 -3.21 13.74 -0.88
C THR A 70 -2.48 13.22 -2.10
N LEU A 71 -3.20 12.53 -2.99
CA LEU A 71 -2.64 12.08 -4.27
C LEU A 71 -2.39 13.28 -5.19
N PRO A 72 -1.24 13.32 -5.88
CA PRO A 72 -0.94 14.38 -6.83
C PRO A 72 -1.90 14.31 -8.03
N ASN A 73 -1.95 15.39 -8.81
CA ASN A 73 -2.72 15.42 -10.05
C ASN A 73 -2.27 14.30 -11.00
N GLN A 74 -3.25 13.70 -11.64
CA GLN A 74 -3.06 12.61 -12.58
C GLN A 74 -2.36 13.12 -13.84
N ILE A 75 -1.25 12.49 -14.24
CA ILE A 75 -0.55 12.80 -15.49
C ILE A 75 -1.31 12.16 -16.66
N GLU A 76 -1.65 10.88 -16.52
CA GLU A 76 -2.45 10.11 -17.48
C GLU A 76 -3.81 9.80 -16.86
N LYS A 77 -4.90 10.01 -17.61
CA LYS A 77 -6.27 9.73 -17.14
C LYS A 77 -6.60 8.24 -17.17
N LYS A 78 -5.84 7.44 -16.42
CA LYS A 78 -6.11 6.02 -16.20
C LYS A 78 -7.18 5.85 -15.11
N PRO A 79 -8.05 4.85 -15.24
CA PRO A 79 -8.89 4.46 -14.12
C PRO A 79 -8.07 3.98 -12.93
N VAL A 80 -8.61 4.10 -11.72
CA VAL A 80 -7.84 3.89 -10.48
C VAL A 80 -8.39 2.70 -9.71
N ILE A 81 -7.49 1.84 -9.23
CA ILE A 81 -7.83 0.79 -8.27
C ILE A 81 -7.04 1.02 -6.98
N LEU A 82 -7.77 1.12 -5.88
CA LEU A 82 -7.21 1.19 -4.54
C LEU A 82 -7.27 -0.17 -3.86
N PHE A 83 -6.12 -0.65 -3.38
CA PHE A 83 -5.97 -1.94 -2.75
C PHE A 83 -5.73 -1.78 -1.25
N ASP A 84 -6.48 -2.50 -0.43
CA ASP A 84 -5.91 -2.97 0.83
C ASP A 84 -4.94 -4.12 0.55
N ILE A 85 -3.70 -4.01 0.99
CA ILE A 85 -2.69 -5.06 0.81
C ILE A 85 -2.90 -6.19 1.83
N ASP A 86 -3.33 -5.82 3.03
CA ASP A 86 -3.43 -6.70 4.18
C ASP A 86 -4.66 -7.62 4.02
N ASN A 87 -4.47 -8.93 4.22
CA ASN A 87 -5.50 -9.98 4.04
C ASN A 87 -6.06 -10.12 2.61
N PHE A 88 -5.49 -9.45 1.60
CA PHE A 88 -5.91 -9.57 0.20
C PHE A 88 -4.78 -10.08 -0.72
N LEU A 89 -3.68 -9.34 -0.84
CA LEU A 89 -2.50 -9.74 -1.62
C LEU A 89 -1.47 -10.48 -0.77
N SER A 90 -1.47 -10.20 0.52
CA SER A 90 -0.57 -10.84 1.47
C SER A 90 -1.28 -11.13 2.79
N LYS A 91 -0.72 -12.08 3.55
CA LYS A 91 -1.18 -12.39 4.89
C LYS A 91 0.00 -12.73 5.78
N THR A 92 0.05 -12.09 6.93
CA THR A 92 1.00 -12.45 7.98
C THR A 92 0.48 -13.69 8.71
N ILE A 93 1.27 -14.76 8.72
CA ILE A 93 0.94 -16.04 9.36
C ILE A 93 2.04 -16.34 10.38
N PHE A 94 1.64 -16.78 11.57
CA PHE A 94 2.59 -17.24 12.58
C PHE A 94 3.13 -18.62 12.18
N SER A 95 4.44 -18.75 12.04
CA SER A 95 5.13 -20.00 11.74
C SER A 95 5.63 -20.63 13.03
N PHE A 96 5.09 -21.79 13.39
CA PHE A 96 5.55 -22.55 14.54
C PHE A 96 6.98 -23.09 14.40
N TYR A 97 7.47 -23.29 13.17
CA TYR A 97 8.83 -23.76 12.94
C TYR A 97 9.87 -22.66 13.24
N SER A 98 9.55 -21.42 12.88
CA SER A 98 10.43 -20.26 13.00
C SER A 98 10.21 -19.48 14.30
N PHE A 99 9.11 -19.76 15.01
CA PHE A 99 8.55 -18.94 16.10
C PHE A 99 8.45 -17.46 15.74
N ASP A 100 8.11 -17.16 14.48
CA ASP A 100 8.04 -15.80 13.95
C ASP A 100 6.86 -15.61 13.00
N TYR A 101 6.48 -14.36 12.79
CA TYR A 101 5.45 -13.95 11.84
C TYR A 101 6.04 -13.84 10.43
N ILE A 102 5.58 -14.71 9.53
CA ILE A 102 6.02 -14.72 8.15
C ILE A 102 4.96 -14.04 7.28
N LEU A 103 5.40 -13.11 6.43
CA LEU A 103 4.56 -12.53 5.39
C LEU A 103 4.42 -13.53 4.24
N LYS A 104 3.23 -14.11 4.08
CA LYS A 104 2.92 -14.97 2.95
C LYS A 104 2.33 -14.14 1.81
N LYS A 105 2.94 -14.24 0.63
CA LYS A 105 2.43 -13.64 -0.62
C LYS A 105 1.37 -14.54 -1.24
N ARG A 106 0.29 -13.97 -1.76
CA ARG A 106 -0.75 -14.71 -2.47
C ARG A 106 -0.25 -15.20 -3.83
N GLN A 107 -0.68 -16.39 -4.22
CA GLN A 107 -0.32 -16.99 -5.51
C GLN A 107 -0.83 -16.11 -6.67
N PHE A 108 -0.05 -15.99 -7.74
CA PHE A 108 -0.34 -15.15 -8.91
C PHE A 108 -0.40 -13.64 -8.65
N ASN A 109 0.05 -13.15 -7.48
CA ASN A 109 0.11 -11.72 -7.18
C ASN A 109 0.91 -10.93 -8.24
N ASP A 110 2.05 -11.45 -8.69
CA ASP A 110 2.90 -10.74 -9.66
C ASP A 110 2.23 -10.63 -11.03
N VAL A 111 1.61 -11.72 -11.49
CA VAL A 111 0.84 -11.76 -12.75
C VAL A 111 -0.33 -10.77 -12.66
N PHE A 112 -1.05 -10.78 -11.54
CA PHE A 112 -2.18 -9.89 -11.28
C PHE A 112 -1.77 -8.41 -11.34
N LEU A 113 -0.75 -8.03 -10.58
CA LEU A 113 -0.27 -6.63 -10.53
C LEU A 113 0.31 -6.19 -11.87
N PHE A 114 1.10 -7.04 -12.54
CA PHE A 114 1.69 -6.74 -13.83
C PHE A 114 0.62 -6.39 -14.87
N HIS A 115 -0.38 -7.25 -15.07
CA HIS A 115 -1.43 -7.00 -16.07
C HIS A 115 -2.31 -5.81 -15.70
N LEU A 116 -2.65 -5.63 -14.42
CA LEU A 116 -3.46 -4.48 -13.99
C LEU A 116 -2.72 -3.14 -14.14
N ALA A 117 -1.42 -3.08 -13.87
CA ALA A 117 -0.64 -1.84 -13.96
C ALA A 117 -0.61 -1.24 -15.38
N HIS A 118 -0.84 -2.06 -16.41
CA HIS A 118 -0.95 -1.57 -17.80
C HIS A 118 -2.26 -0.81 -18.04
N MET A 119 -3.36 -1.24 -17.42
CA MET A 119 -4.71 -0.70 -17.66
C MET A 119 -5.14 0.33 -16.61
N TYR A 120 -4.67 0.18 -15.38
CA TYR A 120 -5.13 0.93 -14.21
C TYR A 120 -3.96 1.60 -13.48
N GLU A 121 -4.23 2.74 -12.87
CA GLU A 121 -3.37 3.31 -11.84
C GLU A 121 -3.61 2.58 -10.52
N LEU A 122 -2.61 1.82 -10.06
CA LEU A 122 -2.70 1.04 -8.84
C LEU A 122 -2.23 1.86 -7.64
N VAL A 123 -3.08 1.98 -6.62
CA VAL A 123 -2.76 2.67 -5.38
C VAL A 123 -2.87 1.68 -4.22
N ALA A 124 -1.79 1.52 -3.49
CA ALA A 124 -1.74 0.71 -2.28
C ALA A 124 -2.14 1.57 -1.06
N ILE A 125 -3.10 1.11 -0.26
CA ILE A 125 -3.44 1.67 1.04
C ILE A 125 -3.21 0.60 2.12
N SER A 126 -2.40 0.88 3.13
CA SER A 126 -2.21 -0.01 4.28
C SER A 126 -2.31 0.75 5.61
N GLN A 127 -2.75 0.02 6.64
CA GLN A 127 -2.76 0.47 8.04
C GLN A 127 -1.39 0.38 8.73
N SER A 128 -0.43 -0.25 8.08
CA SER A 128 0.92 -0.40 8.62
C SER A 128 1.68 0.92 8.72
N ASN A 129 2.63 0.99 9.65
CA ASN A 129 3.57 2.10 9.72
C ASN A 129 4.38 2.18 8.43
N LYS A 130 4.55 3.38 7.86
CA LYS A 130 5.22 3.65 6.57
C LYS A 130 6.55 2.91 6.41
N TYR A 131 7.40 2.87 7.43
CA TYR A 131 8.71 2.22 7.35
C TYR A 131 8.62 0.70 7.15
N ILE A 132 7.73 0.06 7.92
CA ILE A 132 7.52 -1.39 7.87
C ILE A 132 6.72 -1.74 6.61
N GLY A 133 5.66 -0.98 6.36
CA GLY A 133 4.79 -1.17 5.20
C GLY A 133 5.52 -1.03 3.87
N ASP A 134 6.46 -0.09 3.74
CA ASP A 134 7.25 0.01 2.50
C ASP A 134 8.21 -1.17 2.30
N ALA A 135 8.73 -1.77 3.38
CA ALA A 135 9.49 -3.01 3.29
C ALA A 135 8.61 -4.18 2.84
N PHE A 136 7.39 -4.30 3.38
CA PHE A 136 6.42 -5.32 2.98
C PHE A 136 5.98 -5.16 1.53
N ILE A 137 5.65 -3.93 1.10
CA ILE A 137 5.26 -3.66 -0.29
C ILE A 137 6.40 -4.01 -1.24
N ARG A 138 7.67 -3.73 -0.90
CA ARG A 138 8.81 -4.13 -1.75
C ARG A 138 8.95 -5.64 -1.93
N GLN A 139 8.54 -6.45 -0.95
CA GLN A 139 8.52 -7.91 -1.08
C GLN A 139 7.35 -8.39 -1.94
N ILE A 140 6.21 -7.70 -1.86
CA ILE A 140 5.00 -8.05 -2.61
C ILE A 140 5.11 -7.61 -4.07
N ASP A 141 5.63 -6.42 -4.31
CA ASP A 141 5.77 -5.77 -5.61
C ASP A 141 7.25 -5.38 -5.86
N PRO A 142 8.06 -6.33 -6.36
CA PRO A 142 9.47 -6.06 -6.64
C PRO A 142 9.68 -5.18 -7.88
N TYR A 143 8.69 -5.12 -8.79
CA TYR A 143 8.78 -4.39 -10.06
C TYR A 143 8.24 -2.95 -9.99
N GLY A 144 7.57 -2.58 -8.88
CA GLY A 144 7.02 -1.24 -8.71
C GLY A 144 5.76 -0.98 -9.53
N CYS A 145 4.87 -1.98 -9.64
CA CYS A 145 3.56 -1.87 -10.25
C CYS A 145 2.65 -0.83 -9.55
N PHE A 146 2.82 -0.62 -8.24
CA PHE A 146 2.06 0.41 -7.52
C PHE A 146 2.56 1.82 -7.85
N ALA A 147 1.66 2.65 -8.39
CA ALA A 147 1.94 4.06 -8.68
C ALA A 147 2.11 4.88 -7.39
N TYR A 148 1.24 4.64 -6.40
CA TYR A 148 1.26 5.33 -5.12
C TYR A 148 1.08 4.37 -3.94
N LYS A 149 1.76 4.67 -2.83
CA LYS A 149 1.68 3.92 -1.57
C LYS A 149 1.26 4.86 -0.44
N ILE A 150 0.12 4.60 0.15
CA ILE A 150 -0.48 5.38 1.23
C ILE A 150 -0.46 4.54 2.50
N PHE A 151 0.05 5.14 3.58
CA PHE A 151 0.12 4.53 4.90
C PHE A 151 -0.64 5.38 5.90
N LEU A 152 -1.76 4.84 6.39
CA LEU A 152 -2.73 5.54 7.22
C LEU A 152 -3.18 4.64 8.37
N GLU A 153 -3.00 5.09 9.61
CA GLU A 153 -3.49 4.34 10.80
C GLU A 153 -5.00 4.11 10.76
N ASP A 154 -5.74 5.09 10.24
CA ASP A 154 -7.18 5.02 10.04
C ASP A 154 -7.52 5.41 8.59
N LYS A 155 -7.99 4.42 7.83
CA LYS A 155 -8.35 4.56 6.42
C LYS A 155 -9.65 5.33 6.21
N THR A 156 -10.51 5.44 7.24
CA THR A 156 -11.78 6.18 7.15
C THR A 156 -11.56 7.69 7.02
N LYS A 157 -10.39 8.18 7.45
CA LYS A 157 -9.99 9.59 7.31
C LYS A 157 -9.63 9.98 5.88
N PHE A 158 -9.38 9.01 4.99
CA PHE A 158 -9.13 9.29 3.59
C PHE A 158 -10.44 9.73 2.93
N CYS A 159 -10.54 10.97 2.45
CA CYS A 159 -11.75 11.53 1.84
C CYS A 159 -11.56 11.77 0.34
N LEU A 160 -12.63 12.16 -0.37
CA LEU A 160 -12.57 12.49 -1.79
C LEU A 160 -11.50 13.54 -2.14
N LYS A 161 -11.29 14.52 -1.24
CA LYS A 161 -10.26 15.56 -1.39
C LYS A 161 -8.84 14.99 -1.47
N ASN A 162 -8.60 13.87 -0.79
CA ASN A 162 -7.29 13.21 -0.79
C ASN A 162 -7.07 12.33 -2.01
N LEU A 163 -8.15 11.80 -2.61
CA LEU A 163 -8.06 10.95 -3.80
C LEU A 163 -7.73 11.76 -5.05
N ASN A 164 -8.37 12.91 -5.27
CA ASN A 164 -8.15 13.74 -6.46
C ASN A 164 -8.34 12.97 -7.79
N ARG A 165 -9.36 12.11 -7.85
CA ARG A 165 -9.73 11.28 -9.01
C ARG A 165 -11.25 11.21 -9.15
N PRO A 166 -11.79 11.04 -10.37
CA PRO A 166 -13.23 10.87 -10.56
C PRO A 166 -13.70 9.54 -9.96
N LEU A 167 -14.79 9.57 -9.19
CA LEU A 167 -15.39 8.38 -8.59
C LEU A 167 -15.97 7.41 -9.63
N GLU A 168 -16.35 7.89 -10.81
CA GLU A 168 -16.95 7.07 -11.86
C GLU A 168 -16.04 5.92 -12.32
N ASN A 169 -14.72 6.17 -12.31
CA ASN A 169 -13.68 5.26 -12.79
C ASN A 169 -12.73 4.82 -11.67
N THR A 170 -13.19 4.84 -10.42
CA THR A 170 -12.41 4.44 -9.24
C THR A 170 -13.03 3.21 -8.59
N VAL A 171 -12.22 2.20 -8.31
CA VAL A 171 -12.62 1.00 -7.56
C VAL A 171 -11.80 0.88 -6.28
N PHE A 172 -12.46 0.61 -5.16
CA PHE A 172 -11.82 0.29 -3.89
C PHE A 172 -12.00 -1.20 -3.61
N ILE A 173 -10.91 -1.93 -3.36
CA ILE A 173 -10.99 -3.33 -2.95
C ILE A 173 -10.81 -3.39 -1.44
N SER A 174 -11.79 -3.96 -0.75
CA SER A 174 -11.77 -4.11 0.71
C SER A 174 -12.07 -5.55 1.13
N THR A 175 -11.47 -5.98 2.24
CA THR A 175 -11.78 -7.26 2.88
C THR A 175 -12.55 -7.11 4.19
N LYS A 176 -12.78 -5.87 4.64
CA LYS A 176 -13.42 -5.55 5.92
C LYS A 176 -14.57 -4.57 5.70
N ASN A 177 -15.66 -4.78 6.43
CA ASN A 177 -16.77 -3.84 6.42
C ASN A 177 -16.33 -2.52 7.07
N ASN A 178 -16.81 -1.39 6.54
CA ASN A 178 -16.54 -0.03 7.06
C ASN A 178 -15.05 0.33 7.13
N GLU A 179 -14.22 -0.21 6.24
CA GLU A 179 -12.80 0.08 6.20
C GLU A 179 -12.48 1.49 5.66
N PHE A 180 -13.24 1.92 4.67
CA PHE A 180 -13.06 3.21 4.00
C PHE A 180 -14.15 4.21 4.39
N ASN A 181 -13.95 5.47 4.02
CA ASN A 181 -14.95 6.52 4.21
C ASN A 181 -16.28 6.15 3.51
N LYS A 182 -17.40 6.51 4.13
CA LYS A 182 -18.77 6.31 3.63
C LYS A 182 -18.99 6.91 2.24
N GLU A 183 -18.26 7.99 1.90
CA GLU A 183 -18.29 8.58 0.55
C GLU A 183 -17.98 7.58 -0.57
N PHE A 184 -17.20 6.54 -0.28
CA PHE A 184 -16.75 5.54 -1.25
C PHE A 184 -17.61 4.28 -1.28
N GLU A 185 -18.68 4.18 -0.49
CA GLU A 185 -19.44 2.94 -0.29
C GLU A 185 -19.91 2.28 -1.61
N LYS A 186 -20.33 3.09 -2.60
CA LYS A 186 -20.76 2.61 -3.93
C LYS A 186 -19.61 2.14 -4.83
N ASN A 187 -18.37 2.50 -4.49
CA ASN A 187 -17.16 2.18 -5.24
C ASN A 187 -16.38 1.02 -4.63
N ILE A 188 -16.83 0.47 -3.50
CA ILE A 188 -16.16 -0.63 -2.81
C ILE A 188 -16.63 -1.97 -3.38
N LEU A 189 -15.66 -2.75 -3.82
CA LEU A 189 -15.77 -4.17 -4.08
C LEU A 189 -15.33 -4.95 -2.83
N TYR A 190 -16.30 -5.51 -2.13
CA TYR A 190 -16.05 -6.34 -0.95
C TYR A 190 -15.64 -7.76 -1.37
N LEU A 191 -14.50 -8.21 -0.87
CA LEU A 191 -13.97 -9.55 -1.09
C LEU A 191 -13.78 -10.29 0.23
N ASN A 192 -13.96 -11.60 0.22
CA ASN A 192 -13.66 -12.43 1.37
C ASN A 192 -12.14 -12.37 1.69
N PRO A 193 -11.75 -12.23 2.96
CA PRO A 193 -10.33 -12.18 3.34
C PRO A 193 -9.63 -13.47 2.95
N TRP A 194 -8.42 -13.35 2.44
CA TRP A 194 -7.62 -14.50 2.05
C TRP A 194 -7.18 -15.29 3.29
N ASN A 195 -7.27 -16.61 3.23
CA ASN A 195 -6.95 -17.49 4.34
C ASN A 195 -5.46 -17.90 4.38
N GLY A 196 -4.66 -17.54 3.37
CA GLY A 196 -3.27 -17.95 3.25
C GLY A 196 -3.06 -19.26 2.48
N LYS A 197 -4.12 -19.90 1.97
CA LYS A 197 -4.04 -21.10 1.12
C LYS A 197 -3.86 -20.72 -0.35
N GLU A 198 -3.29 -21.61 -1.13
CA GLU A 198 -3.15 -21.41 -2.57
C GLU A 198 -4.53 -21.34 -3.23
N ASP A 199 -4.74 -20.34 -4.10
CA ASP A 199 -5.97 -20.16 -4.85
C ASP A 199 -5.72 -19.49 -6.20
N LYS A 200 -6.67 -19.68 -7.13
CA LYS A 200 -6.67 -19.03 -8.46
C LYS A 200 -7.59 -17.80 -8.53
N LYS A 201 -8.11 -17.35 -7.39
CA LYS A 201 -9.11 -16.28 -7.29
C LYS A 201 -8.60 -14.94 -7.83
N LEU A 202 -7.30 -14.64 -7.69
CA LEU A 202 -6.72 -13.43 -8.28
C LEU A 202 -6.79 -13.42 -9.81
N LEU A 203 -6.71 -14.58 -10.47
CA LEU A 203 -6.83 -14.67 -11.94
C LEU A 203 -8.27 -14.39 -12.38
N SER A 204 -9.28 -14.89 -11.65
CA SER A 204 -10.68 -14.55 -11.88
C SER A 204 -10.95 -13.05 -11.67
N LEU A 205 -10.33 -12.46 -10.65
CA LEU A 205 -10.43 -11.02 -10.38
C LEU A 205 -9.75 -10.17 -11.46
N LEU A 206 -8.58 -10.62 -11.96
CA LEU A 206 -7.92 -9.99 -13.11
C LEU A 206 -8.84 -9.98 -14.33
N ASP A 207 -9.53 -11.09 -14.57
CA ASP A 207 -10.47 -11.19 -15.67
C ASP A 207 -11.65 -10.23 -15.52
N PHE A 208 -12.20 -10.10 -14.30
CA PHE A 208 -13.24 -9.12 -14.00
C PHE A 208 -12.80 -7.69 -14.32
N PHE A 209 -11.61 -7.28 -13.86
CA PHE A 209 -11.11 -5.94 -14.16
C PHE A 209 -10.80 -5.74 -15.63
N THR A 210 -10.26 -6.76 -16.31
CA THR A 210 -10.05 -6.69 -17.77
C THR A 210 -11.37 -6.45 -18.49
N ASN A 211 -12.42 -7.19 -18.13
CA ASN A 211 -13.75 -7.00 -18.71
C ASN A 211 -14.35 -5.63 -18.33
N LEU A 212 -14.18 -5.18 -17.09
CA LEU A 212 -14.65 -3.88 -16.62
C LEU A 212 -14.01 -2.72 -17.41
N PHE A 213 -12.72 -2.84 -17.72
CA PHE A 213 -11.99 -1.87 -18.54
C PHE A 213 -12.57 -1.79 -19.97
N PHE A 214 -12.80 -2.94 -20.62
CA PHE A 214 -13.25 -2.98 -22.03
C PHE A 214 -14.75 -2.73 -22.22
N VAL A 215 -15.60 -3.05 -21.25
CA VAL A 215 -17.06 -2.86 -21.35
C VAL A 215 -17.46 -1.39 -21.20
N SER A 216 -16.54 -0.53 -20.73
CA SER A 216 -16.67 0.91 -20.44
C SER A 216 -18.11 1.49 -20.48
N SER A 217 -18.85 1.28 -19.40
CA SER A 217 -19.89 2.23 -19.01
C SER A 217 -19.22 3.53 -18.55
N LYS A 218 -19.90 4.68 -18.70
CA LYS A 218 -19.42 5.96 -18.14
C LYS A 218 -19.21 5.91 -16.61
N ASP A 219 -19.79 4.93 -15.93
CA ASP A 219 -19.75 4.78 -14.47
C ASP A 219 -19.73 3.31 -14.07
N TRP A 220 -18.79 2.92 -13.21
CA TRP A 220 -18.64 1.54 -12.71
C TRP A 220 -19.42 1.25 -11.43
N ARG A 221 -19.93 2.27 -10.75
CA ARG A 221 -20.62 2.12 -9.45
C ARG A 221 -21.81 1.17 -9.53
N ASN A 222 -22.58 1.22 -10.63
CA ASN A 222 -23.73 0.33 -10.83
C ASN A 222 -23.31 -1.15 -10.92
N THR A 223 -22.22 -1.44 -11.64
CA THR A 223 -21.67 -2.78 -11.76
C THR A 223 -21.18 -3.28 -10.41
N LEU A 224 -20.41 -2.47 -9.67
CA LEU A 224 -19.91 -2.81 -8.34
C LEU A 224 -21.04 -3.05 -7.34
N PHE A 225 -22.08 -2.20 -7.37
CA PHE A 225 -23.26 -2.32 -6.53
C PHE A 225 -23.98 -3.66 -6.72
N SER A 226 -24.03 -4.19 -7.96
CA SER A 226 -24.68 -5.50 -8.24
C SER A 226 -24.05 -6.70 -7.50
N TYR A 227 -22.77 -6.56 -7.10
CA TYR A 227 -22.00 -7.56 -6.36
C TYR A 227 -21.97 -7.33 -4.84
N GLN A 228 -22.55 -6.23 -4.34
CA GLN A 228 -22.60 -5.98 -2.90
C GLN A 228 -23.41 -7.07 -2.18
N ASN A 229 -22.99 -7.42 -0.96
CA ASN A 229 -23.60 -8.43 -0.09
C ASN A 229 -23.66 -9.85 -0.68
N LYS A 230 -22.87 -10.16 -1.72
CA LYS A 230 -22.78 -11.51 -2.30
C LYS A 230 -21.34 -12.00 -2.28
N ASP A 231 -21.14 -13.32 -2.38
CA ASP A 231 -19.79 -13.86 -2.64
C ASP A 231 -19.39 -13.56 -4.08
N PHE A 232 -18.57 -12.51 -4.24
CA PHE A 232 -18.12 -12.00 -5.53
C PHE A 232 -17.63 -13.10 -6.47
N PHE A 233 -16.79 -14.01 -5.99
CA PHE A 233 -16.17 -15.02 -6.86
C PHE A 233 -17.18 -16.04 -7.39
N ASN A 234 -18.16 -16.42 -6.57
CA ASN A 234 -19.21 -17.35 -6.97
C ASN A 234 -20.16 -16.69 -7.97
N GLU A 235 -20.61 -15.48 -7.68
CA GLU A 235 -21.53 -14.73 -8.54
C GLU A 235 -20.89 -14.35 -9.87
N TYR A 236 -19.63 -13.92 -9.86
CA TYR A 236 -18.89 -13.62 -11.07
C TYR A 236 -18.77 -14.87 -11.96
N SER A 237 -18.40 -16.01 -11.39
CA SER A 237 -18.34 -17.29 -12.12
C SER A 237 -19.67 -17.66 -12.76
N LYS A 238 -20.80 -17.53 -12.04
CA LYS A 238 -22.15 -17.77 -12.59
C LYS A 238 -22.49 -16.85 -13.75
N ILE A 239 -22.17 -15.56 -13.64
CA ILE A 239 -22.43 -14.58 -14.70
C ILE A 239 -21.59 -14.88 -15.93
N GLN A 240 -20.28 -15.13 -15.76
CA GLN A 240 -19.40 -15.50 -16.86
C GLN A 240 -19.89 -16.76 -17.57
N ARG A 241 -20.32 -17.74 -16.78
CA ARG A 241 -20.87 -18.99 -17.30
C ARG A 241 -22.11 -18.73 -18.15
N LYS A 242 -23.08 -17.98 -17.61
CA LYS A 242 -24.30 -17.61 -18.33
C LYS A 242 -24.01 -16.87 -19.64
N LEU A 243 -23.06 -15.92 -19.62
CA LEU A 243 -22.65 -15.19 -20.82
C LEU A 243 -21.96 -16.10 -21.85
N PHE A 244 -21.18 -17.08 -21.39
CA PHE A 244 -20.54 -18.05 -22.26
C PHE A 244 -21.58 -18.96 -22.93
N ASP A 245 -22.53 -19.48 -22.16
CA ASP A 245 -23.62 -20.33 -22.64
C ASP A 245 -24.50 -19.59 -23.65
N GLN A 246 -24.81 -18.31 -23.40
CA GLN A 246 -25.54 -17.46 -24.37
C GLN A 246 -24.80 -17.30 -25.70
N LYS A 247 -23.47 -17.17 -25.66
CA LYS A 247 -22.64 -17.07 -26.88
C LYS A 247 -22.49 -18.41 -27.62
N HIS A 248 -22.60 -19.53 -26.90
CA HIS A 248 -22.37 -20.88 -27.42
C HIS A 248 -23.63 -21.75 -27.35
N PHE A 249 -24.80 -21.14 -27.51
CA PHE A 249 -26.10 -21.78 -27.28
C PHE A 249 -26.29 -23.12 -28.03
N PHE A 250 -25.75 -23.24 -29.24
CA PHE A 250 -25.92 -24.42 -30.08
C PHE A 250 -24.87 -25.53 -29.88
N ARG A 251 -23.91 -25.38 -28.95
CA ARG A 251 -22.87 -26.39 -28.72
C ARG A 251 -23.24 -27.35 -27.60
N LEU A 252 -23.02 -28.64 -27.84
CA LEU A 252 -23.02 -29.68 -26.80
C LEU A 252 -21.69 -29.59 -26.01
N GLN A 253 -21.70 -29.98 -24.73
CA GLN A 253 -20.54 -29.96 -23.82
C GLN A 253 -19.95 -28.55 -23.56
N THR A 254 -20.79 -27.59 -23.15
CA THR A 254 -20.34 -26.23 -22.83
C THR A 254 -19.48 -26.13 -21.57
N ASP A 255 -19.55 -27.09 -20.64
CA ASP A 255 -18.76 -27.14 -19.41
C ASP A 255 -17.26 -27.21 -19.67
N ASP A 256 -16.81 -28.25 -20.37
CA ASP A 256 -15.41 -28.48 -20.63
C ASP A 256 -14.82 -27.36 -21.51
N LEU A 257 -15.58 -26.88 -22.49
CA LEU A 257 -15.16 -25.77 -23.35
C LEU A 257 -14.93 -24.49 -22.56
N PHE A 258 -15.79 -24.17 -21.61
CA PHE A 258 -15.65 -22.98 -20.77
C PHE A 258 -14.41 -23.06 -19.87
N GLN A 259 -14.22 -24.20 -19.20
CA GLN A 259 -13.06 -24.40 -18.33
C GLN A 259 -11.75 -24.38 -19.12
N ASN A 260 -11.73 -25.03 -20.28
CA ASN A 260 -10.59 -25.00 -21.19
C ASN A 260 -10.28 -23.59 -21.67
N LYS A 261 -11.31 -22.78 -21.97
CA LYS A 261 -11.12 -21.39 -22.38
C LYS A 261 -10.54 -20.52 -21.27
N ILE A 262 -11.04 -20.65 -20.05
CA ILE A 262 -10.49 -19.94 -18.88
C ILE A 262 -9.03 -20.36 -18.65
N LYS A 263 -8.76 -21.67 -18.73
CA LYS A 263 -7.41 -22.20 -18.56
C LYS A 263 -6.46 -21.62 -19.61
N GLN A 264 -6.86 -21.62 -20.88
CA GLN A 264 -6.09 -21.04 -21.97
C GLN A 264 -5.74 -19.57 -21.71
N ILE A 265 -6.74 -18.74 -21.36
CA ILE A 265 -6.53 -17.31 -21.09
C ILE A 265 -5.56 -17.10 -19.92
N ASN A 266 -5.68 -17.92 -18.87
CA ASN A 266 -4.80 -17.83 -17.71
C ASN A 266 -3.37 -18.26 -18.05
N ASP A 267 -3.21 -19.35 -18.82
CA ASP A 267 -1.90 -19.85 -19.24
C ASP A 267 -1.20 -18.83 -20.15
N GLU A 268 -1.93 -18.17 -21.05
CA GLU A 268 -1.43 -17.06 -21.88
C GLU A 268 -0.93 -15.89 -21.01
N ARG A 269 -1.77 -15.40 -20.09
CA ARG A 269 -1.42 -14.29 -19.17
C ARG A 269 -0.19 -14.61 -18.30
N ILE A 270 -0.10 -15.85 -17.83
CA ILE A 270 1.04 -16.33 -17.03
C ILE A 270 2.29 -16.40 -17.90
N GLY A 271 2.18 -16.93 -19.12
CA GLY A 271 3.28 -17.01 -20.08
C GLY A 271 3.83 -15.63 -20.45
N ASP A 272 2.95 -14.66 -20.70
CA ASP A 272 3.35 -13.29 -21.02
C ASP A 272 4.09 -12.62 -19.87
N PHE A 273 3.62 -12.83 -18.63
CA PHE A 273 4.32 -12.36 -17.44
C PHE A 273 5.73 -12.97 -17.33
N TYR A 274 5.88 -14.29 -17.51
CA TYR A 274 7.20 -14.93 -17.40
C TYR A 274 8.17 -14.48 -18.49
N LYS A 275 7.68 -14.25 -19.72
CA LYS A 275 8.50 -13.65 -20.79
C LYS A 275 8.97 -12.25 -20.39
N ALA A 276 8.06 -11.40 -19.91
CA ALA A 276 8.39 -10.05 -19.46
C ALA A 276 9.33 -10.05 -18.25
N LYS A 277 9.14 -11.00 -17.32
CA LYS A 277 9.94 -11.15 -16.11
C LYS A 277 11.43 -11.29 -16.40
N ILE A 278 11.79 -12.08 -17.41
CA ILE A 278 13.20 -12.26 -17.81
C ILE A 278 13.84 -10.91 -18.15
N PHE A 279 13.16 -10.08 -18.93
CA PHE A 279 13.65 -8.75 -19.30
C PHE A 279 13.69 -7.78 -18.11
N MET A 280 12.67 -7.81 -17.25
CA MET A 280 12.62 -6.97 -16.05
C MET A 280 13.73 -7.31 -15.06
N ASP A 281 13.98 -8.60 -14.81
CA ASP A 281 15.03 -9.05 -13.90
C ASP A 281 16.42 -8.68 -14.43
N GLN A 282 16.66 -8.84 -15.75
CA GLN A 282 17.90 -8.38 -16.38
C GLN A 282 18.11 -6.87 -16.21
N LYS A 283 17.07 -6.07 -16.42
CA LYS A 283 17.14 -4.61 -16.25
C LYS A 283 17.46 -4.23 -14.80
N ILE A 284 16.79 -4.84 -13.82
CA ILE A 284 17.05 -4.61 -12.39
C ILE A 284 18.50 -4.97 -12.04
N GLN A 285 19.02 -6.09 -12.54
CA GLN A 285 20.42 -6.48 -12.33
C GLN A 285 21.39 -5.45 -12.91
N MET A 286 21.15 -4.97 -14.13
CA MET A 286 21.98 -3.93 -14.75
C MET A 286 21.94 -2.62 -13.96
N GLU A 287 20.77 -2.19 -13.47
CA GLU A 287 20.62 -0.99 -12.64
C GLU A 287 21.33 -1.13 -11.28
N ASN A 288 21.26 -2.31 -10.66
CA ASN A 288 21.98 -2.62 -9.44
C ASN A 288 23.50 -2.62 -9.65
N GLN A 289 23.98 -3.14 -10.78
CA GLN A 289 25.41 -3.08 -11.12
C GLN A 289 25.87 -1.63 -11.38
N LYS A 290 25.08 -0.83 -12.11
CA LYS A 290 25.38 0.59 -12.37
C LYS A 290 25.40 1.41 -11.08
N SER A 291 24.42 1.24 -10.20
CA SER A 291 24.38 1.94 -8.89
C SER A 291 25.51 1.48 -7.96
N GLY A 292 25.84 0.20 -7.95
CA GLY A 292 27.02 -0.34 -7.27
C GLY A 292 28.33 0.24 -7.82
N PHE A 293 28.44 0.39 -9.13
CA PHE A 293 29.60 1.03 -9.76
C PHE A 293 29.69 2.52 -9.42
N LEU A 294 28.59 3.26 -9.54
CA LEU A 294 28.52 4.69 -9.21
C LEU A 294 28.84 4.93 -7.73
N SER A 295 28.36 4.10 -6.82
CA SER A 295 28.69 4.22 -5.39
C SER A 295 30.16 3.93 -5.11
N LYS A 296 30.75 2.91 -5.72
CA LYS A 296 32.20 2.63 -5.66
C LYS A 296 33.03 3.75 -6.27
N PHE A 297 32.62 4.30 -7.41
CA PHE A 297 33.27 5.42 -8.08
C PHE A 297 33.20 6.69 -7.22
N ASN A 298 32.03 7.01 -6.68
CA ASN A 298 31.85 8.16 -5.79
C ASN A 298 32.62 8.00 -4.47
N TRP A 299 32.76 6.76 -3.97
CA TRP A 299 33.64 6.44 -2.85
C TRP A 299 35.14 6.64 -3.20
N LEU A 300 35.58 6.18 -4.38
CA LEU A 300 36.95 6.40 -4.87
C LEU A 300 37.26 7.89 -5.06
N VAL A 301 36.36 8.65 -5.68
CA VAL A 301 36.51 10.11 -5.87
C VAL A 301 36.60 10.81 -4.51
N LYS A 302 35.75 10.45 -3.54
CA LYS A 302 35.84 10.99 -2.17
C LYS A 302 37.17 10.68 -1.48
N LYS A 303 37.84 9.57 -1.82
CA LYS A 303 39.14 9.17 -1.26
C LYS A 303 40.33 9.83 -1.97
N ILE A 304 40.13 10.40 -3.15
CA ILE A 304 41.15 11.14 -3.90
C ILE A 304 41.04 12.65 -3.61
N VAL A 305 39.83 13.14 -3.35
CA VAL A 305 39.54 14.56 -3.08
C VAL A 305 39.70 14.93 -1.58
N PHE A 306 39.78 13.95 -0.68
CA PHE A 306 40.11 14.09 0.74
C PHE A 306 41.26 13.16 1.11
#